data_AF-A0A9D6FUK7-F1
#
_entry.id   AF-A0A9D6FUK7-F1
#
_cell.length_a   1.000
_cell.length_b   1.000
_cell.length_c   1.000
_cell.angle_alpha   90.00
_cell.angle_beta   90.00
_cell.angle_gamma   90.00
#
_symmetry.space_group_name_H-M   'P 1'
#
loop_
_entity.id
_entity.type
_entity.pdbx_description
1 polymer ?
#
loop_
_entity_poly.entity_id
_entity_poly.type
_entity_poly.pdbx_seq_one_letter_code
_entity_poly.pdbx_strand_id
1 'polypeptide(L)'
;MKRVLSLAVLAGVVLAVVGCGPGRGEKLADKTNEIMCAKIDKGEIKSEAELPLAQLTAMEEAMTALGLKKEDKITQGDQKKMEEKFEKYKGEWKERLKKKLGK
;
A
#
# COMPACT_ATOMS: atom_id res chain seq x y z
N MET A 1 17.56 -10.14 -21.54
CA MET A 1 16.28 -10.45 -20.87
C MET A 1 16.04 -9.42 -19.78
N LYS A 2 15.24 -8.37 -20.04
CA LYS A 2 14.84 -7.41 -19.00
C LYS A 2 13.85 -8.13 -18.08
N ARG A 3 14.26 -8.46 -16.85
CA ARG A 3 13.41 -9.07 -15.84
C ARG A 3 12.34 -8.05 -15.45
N VAL A 4 11.20 -8.07 -16.14
CA VAL A 4 10.00 -7.40 -15.66
C VAL A 4 9.53 -8.24 -14.48
N LEU A 5 9.93 -7.84 -13.26
CA LEU A 5 9.24 -8.34 -12.07
C LEU A 5 7.77 -7.98 -12.28
N SER A 6 6.94 -9.01 -12.48
CA SER A 6 5.50 -8.84 -12.52
C SER A 6 5.07 -8.03 -11.29
N LEU A 7 4.20 -7.04 -11.46
CA LEU A 7 3.62 -6.26 -10.36
C LEU A 7 3.09 -7.16 -9.23
N ALA A 8 2.66 -8.40 -9.56
CA ALA A 8 2.22 -9.40 -8.59
C ALA A 8 3.36 -9.90 -7.68
N VAL A 9 4.60 -9.96 -8.18
CA VAL A 9 5.80 -10.29 -7.39
C VAL A 9 6.21 -9.11 -6.52
N LEU A 10 6.08 -7.87 -7.01
CA LEU A 10 6.33 -6.66 -6.20
C LEU A 10 5.30 -6.50 -5.08
N ALA A 11 4.01 -6.77 -5.35
CA ALA A 11 2.97 -6.87 -4.34
C ALA A 11 3.25 -8.02 -3.36
N GLY A 12 3.74 -9.16 -3.85
CA GLY A 12 4.14 -10.31 -3.03
C GLY A 12 5.35 -10.05 -2.12
N VAL A 13 6.30 -9.21 -2.54
CA VAL A 13 7.49 -8.84 -1.75
C VAL A 13 7.14 -7.88 -0.61
N VAL A 14 6.08 -7.07 -0.74
CA VAL A 14 5.59 -6.21 0.34
C VAL A 14 4.52 -6.90 1.19
N LEU A 15 3.79 -7.88 0.65
CA LEU A 15 2.93 -8.80 1.42
C LEU A 15 3.70 -9.76 2.33
N ALA A 16 5.00 -9.99 2.06
CA ALA A 16 5.86 -10.84 2.89
C ALA A 16 6.23 -10.21 4.23
N VAL A 17 5.68 -9.05 4.56
CA VAL A 17 6.11 -8.25 5.69
C VAL A 17 4.92 -7.77 6.49
N VAL A 18 5.04 -7.83 7.81
CA VAL A 18 4.40 -6.98 8.83
C VAL A 18 3.72 -7.75 9.97
N GLY A 19 4.52 -8.15 10.94
CA GLY A 19 4.08 -8.56 12.26
C GLY A 19 4.12 -7.44 13.29
N CYS A 20 3.15 -7.43 14.20
CA CYS A 20 3.36 -7.64 15.65
C CYS A 20 2.04 -7.29 16.37
N GLY A 21 1.29 -8.30 16.80
CA GLY A 21 0.06 -8.13 17.57
C GLY A 21 -1.18 -7.85 16.73
N PRO A 22 -2.37 -8.20 17.26
CA PRO A 22 -3.64 -8.06 16.56
C PRO A 22 -3.85 -6.61 16.09
N GLY A 23 -4.26 -6.44 14.83
CA GLY A 23 -4.60 -5.13 14.27
C GLY A 23 -3.43 -4.30 13.72
N ARG A 24 -2.19 -4.82 13.68
CA ARG A 24 -1.08 -4.12 13.00
C ARG A 24 -1.20 -4.11 11.47
N GLY A 25 -1.75 -5.16 10.86
CA GLY A 25 -2.05 -5.17 9.42
C GLY A 25 -3.06 -4.07 9.06
N GLU A 26 -4.06 -3.86 9.92
CA GLU A 26 -5.01 -2.76 9.78
C GLU A 26 -4.32 -1.40 9.93
N LYS A 27 -3.45 -1.21 10.93
CA LYS A 27 -2.69 0.03 11.11
C LYS A 27 -1.76 0.33 9.93
N LEU A 28 -1.12 -0.70 9.36
CA LEU A 28 -0.30 -0.53 8.17
C LEU A 28 -1.16 -0.09 6.98
N ALA A 29 -2.30 -0.73 6.75
CA ALA A 29 -3.22 -0.36 5.69
C ALA A 29 -3.71 1.09 5.86
N ASP A 30 -4.10 1.48 7.07
CA ASP A 30 -4.57 2.83 7.38
C ASP A 30 -3.46 3.86 7.15
N LYS A 31 -2.23 3.58 7.62
CA LYS A 31 -1.10 4.49 7.44
C LYS A 31 -0.65 4.59 5.99
N THR A 32 -0.68 3.48 5.26
CA THR A 32 -0.40 3.46 3.81
C THR A 32 -1.44 4.31 3.06
N ASN A 33 -2.72 4.20 3.43
CA ASN A 33 -3.79 4.99 2.86
C ASN A 33 -3.61 6.49 3.11
N GLU A 34 -3.22 6.88 4.33
CA GLU A 34 -2.89 8.26 4.68
C GLU A 34 -1.80 8.82 3.76
N ILE A 35 -0.69 8.08 3.59
CA ILE A 35 0.43 8.47 2.74
C ILE A 35 0.00 8.54 1.28
N MET A 36 -0.71 7.54 0.78
CA MET A 36 -1.22 7.51 -0.60
C MET A 36 -2.13 8.70 -0.89
N CYS A 37 -3.07 9.02 0.00
CA CYS A 37 -3.93 10.18 -0.15
C CYS A 37 -3.11 11.49 -0.20
N ALA A 38 -2.11 11.64 0.66
CA ALA A 38 -1.23 12.80 0.65
C ALA A 38 -0.44 12.91 -0.67
N LYS A 39 0.09 11.80 -1.21
CA LYS A 39 0.80 11.78 -2.50
C LYS A 39 -0.12 12.17 -3.66
N ILE A 40 -1.36 11.64 -3.68
CA ILE A 40 -2.38 12.01 -4.68
C ILE A 40 -2.71 13.50 -4.56
N ASP A 41 -2.91 14.00 -3.34
CA ASP A 41 -3.31 15.39 -3.12
C ASP A 41 -2.23 16.41 -3.51
N LYS A 42 -0.96 16.05 -3.29
CA LYS A 42 0.22 16.81 -3.73
C LYS A 42 0.48 16.70 -5.24
N GLY A 43 -0.22 15.81 -5.95
CA GLY A 43 -0.02 15.58 -7.39
C GLY A 43 1.25 14.80 -7.72
N GLU A 44 1.79 14.05 -6.75
CA GLU A 44 2.96 13.20 -6.95
C GLU A 44 2.63 11.97 -7.79
N ILE A 45 1.37 11.52 -7.76
CA ILE A 45 0.85 10.44 -8.60
C ILE A 45 0.06 11.06 -9.75
N LYS A 46 0.49 10.82 -10.98
CA LYS A 46 -0.06 11.48 -12.18
C LYS A 46 -0.93 10.57 -13.03
N SER A 47 -0.94 9.27 -12.74
CA SER A 47 -1.70 8.29 -13.51
C SER A 47 -2.10 7.08 -12.67
N GLU A 48 -3.18 6.39 -13.07
CA GLU A 48 -3.60 5.14 -12.40
C GLU A 48 -2.54 4.03 -12.51
N ALA A 49 -1.70 4.06 -13.55
CA ALA A 49 -0.61 3.11 -13.73
C ALA A 49 0.51 3.25 -12.68
N GLU A 50 0.63 4.43 -12.06
CA GLU A 50 1.60 4.69 -10.99
C GLU A 50 1.10 4.22 -9.61
N LEU A 51 -0.21 4.01 -9.44
CA LEU A 51 -0.81 3.64 -8.15
C LEU A 51 -0.17 2.39 -7.51
N PRO A 52 0.12 1.29 -8.24
CA PRO A 52 0.72 0.12 -7.62
C PRO A 52 2.14 0.37 -7.12
N LEU A 53 2.95 1.13 -7.86
CA LEU A 53 4.30 1.49 -7.43
C LEU A 53 4.25 2.44 -6.24
N ALA A 54 3.37 3.45 -6.30
CA ALA A 54 3.16 4.39 -5.21
C ALA A 54 2.68 3.68 -3.94
N GLN A 55 1.78 2.71 -4.05
CA GLN A 55 1.31 1.89 -2.93
C GLN A 55 2.49 1.18 -2.26
N LEU A 56 3.39 0.55 -3.03
CA LEU A 56 4.55 -0.14 -2.46
C LEU A 56 5.46 0.82 -1.69
N THR A 57 5.77 1.99 -2.28
CA THR A 57 6.58 3.01 -1.58
C THR A 57 5.88 3.53 -0.32
N ALA A 58 4.56 3.75 -0.38
CA ALA A 58 3.77 4.20 0.77
C ALA A 58 3.71 3.14 1.87
N MET A 59 3.71 1.86 1.52
CA MET A 59 3.80 0.76 2.49
C MET A 59 5.17 0.71 3.17
N GLU A 60 6.26 0.89 2.44
CA GLU A 60 7.61 0.97 3.02
C GLU A 60 7.77 2.18 3.95
N GLU A 61 7.23 3.33 3.57
CA GLU A 61 7.18 4.52 4.42
C GLU A 61 6.30 4.28 5.67
N ALA A 62 5.13 3.66 5.51
CA ALA A 62 4.25 3.31 6.62
C ALA A 62 4.90 2.32 7.58
N MET A 63 5.61 1.31 7.05
CA MET A 63 6.39 0.37 7.84
C MET A 63 7.45 1.08 8.68
N THR A 64 8.22 1.97 8.06
CA THR A 64 9.25 2.76 8.74
C THR A 64 8.65 3.65 9.82
N ALA A 65 7.55 4.34 9.53
CA ALA A 65 6.85 5.21 10.46
C ALA A 65 6.26 4.45 11.67
N LEU A 66 5.84 3.19 11.45
CA LEU A 66 5.30 2.32 12.49
C LEU A 66 6.41 1.49 13.22
N GLY A 67 7.68 1.68 12.85
CA GLY A 67 8.81 0.95 13.44
C GLY A 67 8.80 -0.55 13.14
N LEU A 68 8.23 -0.95 11.99
CA LEU A 68 8.07 -2.35 11.58
C LEU A 68 9.31 -2.83 10.83
N LYS A 69 9.76 -4.04 11.13
CA LYS A 69 10.92 -4.67 10.50
C LYS A 69 10.50 -5.71 9.47
N LYS A 70 11.43 -6.03 8.56
CA LYS A 70 11.19 -7.02 7.50
C LYS A 70 11.03 -8.44 8.03
N GLU A 71 11.55 -8.74 9.22
CA GLU A 71 11.46 -10.07 9.83
C GLU A 71 10.17 -10.31 10.64
N ASP A 72 9.30 -9.30 10.79
CA ASP A 72 8.11 -9.40 11.62
C ASP A 72 7.02 -10.24 10.93
N LYS A 73 6.48 -11.26 11.63
CA LYS A 73 5.50 -12.24 11.10
C LYS A 73 4.05 -11.81 11.26
N ILE A 74 3.24 -12.07 10.24
CA ILE A 74 1.82 -11.71 10.19
C ILE A 74 0.98 -12.96 10.46
N THR A 75 -0.18 -12.82 11.11
CA THR A 75 -1.17 -13.90 11.11
C THR A 75 -1.96 -13.86 9.80
N GLN A 76 -2.40 -15.01 9.29
CA GLN A 76 -3.24 -15.07 8.10
C GLN A 76 -4.54 -14.23 8.24
N GLY A 77 -5.07 -14.11 9.46
CA GLY A 77 -6.24 -13.28 9.76
C GLY A 77 -5.98 -11.78 9.60
N ASP A 78 -4.82 -11.29 10.06
CA ASP A 78 -4.42 -9.90 9.86
C ASP A 78 -4.12 -9.61 8.39
N GLN A 79 -3.52 -10.57 7.67
CA GLN A 79 -3.27 -10.46 6.23
C GLN A 79 -4.58 -10.23 5.47
N LYS A 80 -5.59 -11.06 5.73
CA LYS A 80 -6.88 -10.99 5.04
C LYS A 80 -7.56 -9.64 5.26
N LYS A 81 -7.58 -9.14 6.51
CA LYS A 81 -8.15 -7.83 6.84
C LYS A 81 -7.41 -6.67 6.18
N MET A 82 -6.08 -6.76 6.14
CA MET A 82 -5.24 -5.79 5.45
C MET A 82 -5.54 -5.76 3.95
N GLU A 83 -5.66 -6.93 3.31
CA GLU A 83 -6.03 -7.06 1.90
C GLU A 83 -7.43 -6.50 1.62
N GLU A 84 -8.43 -6.81 2.47
CA GLU A 84 -9.79 -6.26 2.37
C GLU A 84 -9.80 -4.72 2.43
N LYS A 85 -9.02 -4.14 3.35
CA LYS A 85 -8.84 -2.68 3.42
C LYS A 85 -8.16 -2.12 2.18
N PHE A 86 -7.08 -2.75 1.70
CA PHE A 86 -6.38 -2.27 0.51
C PHE A 86 -7.24 -2.33 -0.75
N GLU A 87 -8.07 -3.35 -0.92
CA GLU A 87 -9.02 -3.39 -2.05
C GLU A 87 -10.02 -2.24 -1.98
N LYS A 88 -10.54 -1.93 -0.77
CA LYS A 88 -11.37 -0.74 -0.57
C LYS A 88 -10.63 0.55 -0.92
N TYR A 89 -9.42 0.73 -0.40
CA TYR A 89 -8.63 1.96 -0.62
C TYR A 89 -8.18 2.15 -2.06
N LYS A 90 -7.90 1.08 -2.81
CA LYS A 90 -7.60 1.18 -4.25
C LYS A 90 -8.72 1.85 -5.03
N GLY A 91 -9.97 1.56 -4.69
CA GLY A 91 -11.13 2.24 -5.26
C GLY A 91 -11.11 3.73 -4.95
N GLU A 92 -10.97 4.07 -3.66
CA GLU A 92 -10.93 5.46 -3.18
C GLU A 92 -9.77 6.26 -3.78
N TRP A 93 -8.58 5.68 -3.90
CA TRP A 93 -7.41 6.30 -4.52
C TRP A 93 -7.65 6.60 -5.99
N LYS A 94 -8.23 5.65 -6.74
CA LYS A 94 -8.57 5.87 -8.15
C LYS A 94 -9.56 7.01 -8.31
N GLU A 95 -10.62 7.04 -7.51
CA GLU A 95 -11.61 8.11 -7.56
C GLU A 95 -11.00 9.46 -7.18
N ARG A 96 -10.18 9.51 -6.11
CA ARG A 96 -9.49 10.73 -5.68
C ARG A 96 -8.52 11.24 -6.74
N LEU A 97 -7.79 10.33 -7.38
CA LEU A 97 -6.86 10.65 -8.45
C LEU A 97 -7.60 11.17 -9.70
N LYS A 98 -8.72 10.56 -10.10
CA LYS A 98 -9.54 11.06 -11.21
C LYS A 98 -10.02 12.49 -10.96
N LYS A 99 -10.55 12.75 -9.75
CA LYS A 99 -10.94 14.10 -9.32
C LYS A 99 -9.77 15.09 -9.39
N LYS A 100 -8.57 14.68 -8.96
CA LYS A 100 -7.36 15.52 -9.00
C LYS A 100 -6.87 15.79 -10.42
N LEU A 101 -7.00 14.82 -11.33
CA LEU A 101 -6.60 14.96 -12.73
C LEU A 101 -7.67 15.63 -13.60
N GLY A 102 -8.85 15.96 -13.05
CA GLY A 102 -9.95 16.58 -13.78
C GLY A 102 -10.56 15.67 -14.86
N LYS A 103 -10.53 14.35 -14.63
CA LYS A 103 -11.07 13.32 -15.55
C LYS A 103 -12.35 12.70 -15.04
#